data_AF-B5G225-F1
#
_entry.id   AF-B5G225-F1
#
_cell.length_a   1.000
_cell.length_b   1.000
_cell.length_c   1.000
_cell.angle_alpha   90.00
_cell.angle_beta   90.00
_cell.angle_gamma   90.00
#
_symmetry.space_group_name_H-M   'P 1'
#
loop_
_entity.id
_entity.type
_entity.pdbx_description
1 polymer ?
#
loop_
_entity_poly.entity_id
_entity_poly.type
_entity_poly.pdbx_seq_one_letter_code
_entity_poly.pdbx_strand_id
1 'polypeptide(L)'
;MRVVKLFTKHPLAKGEEGEKGPPPHNTYYALMKKLRYFGLYRDEHQDFREEMRRLKKFCGKDPPKKGEGKRALKKKIVLLEQCN
;
A
#
# COMPACT_ATOMS: atom_id res chain seq x y z
N MET A 1 23.12 -8.66 42.19
CA MET A 1 22.38 -7.43 41.80
C MET A 1 21.85 -7.54 40.36
N ARG A 2 20.53 -7.64 40.14
CA ARG A 2 19.93 -7.74 38.79
C ARG A 2 19.96 -6.41 38.02
N VAL A 3 19.68 -5.32 38.72
CA VAL A 3 19.62 -3.96 38.16
C VAL A 3 20.99 -3.53 37.60
N VAL A 4 22.07 -3.79 38.34
CA VAL A 4 23.43 -3.48 37.89
C VAL A 4 23.79 -4.22 36.59
N LYS A 5 23.36 -5.49 36.43
CA LYS A 5 23.57 -6.28 35.21
C LYS A 5 22.79 -5.76 33.99
N LEU A 6 21.66 -5.11 34.21
CA LEU A 6 20.82 -4.55 33.16
C LEU A 6 21.41 -3.25 32.61
N PHE A 7 21.96 -2.40 33.47
CA PHE A 7 22.59 -1.13 33.08
C PHE A 7 24.04 -1.26 32.62
N THR A 8 24.71 -2.39 32.90
CA THR A 8 26.06 -2.68 32.39
C THR A 8 26.06 -3.27 30.97
N LYS A 9 24.94 -3.85 30.51
CA LYS A 9 24.80 -4.40 29.17
C LYS A 9 24.03 -3.44 28.27
N HIS A 10 24.42 -3.34 27.00
CA HIS A 10 23.63 -2.60 26.02
C HIS A 10 22.27 -3.30 25.82
N PRO A 11 21.14 -2.57 25.78
CA PRO A 11 19.85 -3.18 25.53
C PRO A 11 19.82 -3.76 24.12
N LEU A 12 19.38 -5.02 24.00
CA LEU A 12 19.36 -5.77 22.73
C LEU A 12 18.58 -5.02 21.64
N ALA A 13 17.48 -4.35 22.00
CA ALA A 13 16.64 -3.59 21.07
C ALA A 13 17.31 -2.35 20.45
N LYS A 14 18.32 -1.78 21.10
CA LYS A 14 19.08 -0.63 20.57
C LYS A 14 20.41 -1.04 19.95
N GLY A 15 20.81 -2.30 20.10
CA GLY A 15 22.02 -2.81 19.47
C GLY A 15 21.84 -2.81 17.95
N GLU A 16 22.96 -2.83 17.21
CA GLU A 16 22.94 -2.88 15.75
C GLU A 16 22.11 -4.06 15.18
N GLU A 17 21.92 -5.13 15.94
CA GLU A 17 21.04 -6.25 15.60
C GLU A 17 19.56 -6.01 15.95
N GLY A 18 19.26 -5.24 17.00
CA GLY A 18 17.90 -4.94 17.44
C GLY A 18 17.19 -3.90 16.58
N GLU A 19 17.95 -2.98 15.97
CA GLU A 19 17.43 -1.95 15.07
C GLU A 19 17.43 -2.35 13.59
N LYS A 20 18.02 -3.52 13.24
CA LYS A 20 17.95 -4.12 11.89
C LYS A 20 16.54 -4.66 11.61
N GLY A 21 15.58 -3.75 11.55
CA GLY A 21 14.28 -3.98 10.94
C GLY A 21 14.43 -4.16 9.42
N PRO A 22 13.32 -4.49 8.73
CA PRO A 22 13.32 -4.52 7.27
C PRO A 22 13.81 -3.17 6.72
N PRO A 23 14.46 -3.17 5.53
CA PRO A 23 14.91 -1.94 4.91
C PRO A 23 13.71 -0.98 4.73
N PRO A 24 13.96 0.34 4.68
CA PRO A 24 12.91 1.34 4.53
C PRO A 24 12.21 1.22 3.17
N HIS A 25 11.26 0.31 3.02
CA HIS A 25 10.69 -0.05 1.73
C HIS A 25 9.98 1.14 1.05
N ASN A 26 9.39 2.02 1.86
CA ASN A 26 8.70 3.22 1.38
C ASN A 26 9.63 4.17 0.61
N THR A 27 10.89 4.32 1.06
CA THR A 27 11.85 5.23 0.40
C THR A 27 12.27 4.67 -0.95
N TYR A 28 12.63 3.38 -0.99
CA TYR A 28 13.00 2.70 -2.24
C TYR A 28 11.84 2.67 -3.24
N TYR A 29 10.63 2.34 -2.81
CA TYR A 29 9.46 2.31 -3.68
C TYR A 29 9.18 3.69 -4.28
N ALA A 30 9.19 4.75 -3.46
CA ALA A 30 8.96 6.10 -3.93
C ALA A 30 10.06 6.60 -4.88
N LEU A 31 11.32 6.26 -4.60
CA LEU A 31 12.47 6.61 -5.44
C LEU A 31 12.35 5.97 -6.82
N MET A 32 12.17 4.64 -6.90
CA MET A 32 12.08 3.91 -8.16
C MET A 32 10.88 4.38 -9.00
N LYS A 33 9.76 4.69 -8.33
CA LYS A 33 8.59 5.26 -9.01
C LYS A 33 8.90 6.62 -9.66
N LYS A 34 9.65 7.50 -8.99
CA LYS A 34 10.08 8.79 -9.55
C LYS A 34 11.03 8.59 -10.73
N LEU A 35 12.01 7.70 -10.60
CA LEU A 35 12.95 7.37 -11.67
C LEU A 35 12.23 6.85 -12.91
N ARG A 36 11.17 6.05 -12.74
CA ARG A 36 10.29 5.62 -13.84
C ARG A 36 9.62 6.80 -14.54
N TYR A 37 9.07 7.75 -13.80
CA TYR A 37 8.43 8.93 -14.39
C TYR A 37 9.41 9.86 -15.10
N PHE A 38 10.66 9.91 -14.65
CA PHE A 38 11.73 10.64 -15.35
C PHE A 38 12.30 9.86 -16.55
N GLY A 39 11.88 8.62 -16.79
CA GLY A 39 12.40 7.78 -17.87
C GLY A 39 13.79 7.18 -17.59
N LEU A 40 14.28 7.30 -16.35
CA LEU A 40 15.60 6.80 -15.94
C LEU A 40 15.58 5.33 -15.50
N TYR A 41 14.39 4.78 -15.26
CA TYR A 41 14.20 3.39 -14.83
C TYR A 41 12.98 2.77 -15.52
N ARG A 42 13.08 1.50 -15.92
CA ARG A 42 11.99 0.74 -16.50
C ARG A 42 11.49 -0.31 -15.51
N ASP A 43 10.23 -0.19 -15.11
CA ASP A 43 9.54 -1.14 -14.22
C ASP A 43 8.57 -2.00 -15.02
N GLU A 44 9.06 -3.13 -15.57
CA GLU A 44 8.26 -4.04 -16.41
C GLU A 44 7.04 -4.61 -15.67
N HIS A 45 7.18 -4.84 -14.37
CA HIS A 45 6.07 -5.33 -13.55
C HIS A 45 4.98 -4.27 -13.44
N GLN A 46 5.35 -2.99 -13.24
CA GLN A 46 4.38 -1.90 -13.25
C GLN A 46 3.73 -1.71 -14.62
N ASP A 47 4.50 -1.81 -15.71
CA ASP A 47 4.00 -1.71 -17.09
C ASP A 47 2.94 -2.79 -17.36
N PHE A 48 3.22 -4.04 -16.98
CA PHE A 48 2.27 -5.14 -17.12
C PHE A 48 0.98 -4.91 -16.32
N ARG A 49 1.09 -4.43 -15.07
CA ARG A 49 -0.09 -4.12 -14.25
C ARG A 49 -0.94 -3.00 -14.85
N GLU A 50 -0.32 -2.00 -15.45
CA GLU A 50 -1.00 -0.87 -16.08
C GLU A 50 -1.72 -1.31 -17.36
N GLU A 51 -1.08 -2.15 -18.19
CA GLU A 51 -1.71 -2.69 -19.40
C GLU A 51 -2.89 -3.61 -19.06
N MET A 52 -2.74 -4.49 -18.06
CA MET A 52 -3.85 -5.32 -17.59
C MET A 52 -4.99 -4.48 -17.01
N ARG A 53 -4.68 -3.36 -16.35
CA ARG A 53 -5.71 -2.43 -15.87
C ARG A 53 -6.43 -1.79 -17.05
N ARG A 54 -5.71 -1.31 -18.07
CA ARG A 54 -6.26 -0.74 -19.30
C ARG A 54 -7.24 -1.71 -19.98
N LEU A 55 -6.85 -2.96 -20.18
CA LEU A 55 -7.72 -4.00 -20.76
C LEU A 55 -8.98 -4.24 -19.93
N LYS A 56 -8.86 -4.30 -18.59
CA LYS A 56 -10.02 -4.43 -17.71
C LYS A 56 -11.01 -3.27 -17.84
N LYS A 57 -10.52 -2.04 -18.08
CA LYS A 57 -11.40 -0.88 -18.33
C LYS A 57 -12.22 -1.08 -19.58
N PHE A 58 -11.59 -1.52 -20.68
CA PHE A 58 -12.28 -1.81 -21.93
C PHE A 58 -13.32 -2.94 -21.78
N CYS A 59 -13.04 -3.93 -20.92
CA CYS A 59 -14.02 -4.97 -20.59
C CYS A 59 -15.15 -4.52 -19.63
N GLY A 60 -15.18 -3.24 -19.21
CA GLY A 60 -16.16 -2.75 -18.22
C GLY A 60 -15.95 -3.30 -16.80
N LYS A 61 -14.79 -3.91 -16.53
CA LYS A 61 -14.41 -4.49 -15.23
C LYS A 61 -13.49 -3.55 -14.44
N ASP A 62 -13.64 -2.24 -14.64
CA ASP A 62 -12.94 -1.22 -13.85
C ASP A 62 -13.51 -1.22 -12.42
N PRO A 63 -12.70 -1.10 -11.37
CA PRO A 63 -13.20 -0.83 -10.02
C PRO A 63 -14.23 0.32 -10.01
N PRO A 64 -15.39 0.15 -9.34
CA PRO A 64 -16.38 1.21 -9.24
C PRO A 64 -15.79 2.41 -8.50
N LYS A 65 -16.30 3.61 -8.77
CA LYS A 65 -15.93 4.80 -8.01
C LYS A 65 -16.22 4.57 -6.52
N LYS A 66 -15.41 5.19 -5.67
CA LYS A 66 -15.58 5.11 -4.21
C LYS A 66 -17.00 5.60 -3.86
N GLY A 67 -17.78 4.75 -3.20
CA GLY A 67 -19.18 5.06 -2.84
C GLY A 67 -20.24 4.63 -3.86
N GLU A 68 -19.86 4.11 -5.03
CA GLU A 68 -20.78 3.57 -6.05
C GLU A 68 -20.71 2.03 -6.13
N GLY A 69 -20.08 1.40 -5.13
CA GLY A 69 -20.04 -0.05 -5.05
C GLY A 69 -21.44 -0.66 -4.89
N LYS A 70 -21.59 -1.94 -5.25
CA LYS A 70 -22.86 -2.69 -5.18
C LYS A 70 -23.61 -2.51 -3.85
N ARG A 71 -22.88 -2.47 -2.73
CA ARG A 71 -23.46 -2.26 -1.39
C ARG A 71 -24.03 -0.85 -1.19
N ALA A 72 -23.39 0.17 -1.75
CA ALA A 72 -23.84 1.55 -1.64
C ALA A 72 -25.09 1.81 -2.49
N LEU A 73 -25.16 1.22 -3.69
CA LEU A 73 -26.37 1.19 -4.52
C LEU A 73 -27.55 0.57 -3.77
N LYS A 74 -27.36 -0.60 -3.16
CA LYS A 74 -28.42 -1.27 -2.39
C LYS A 74 -28.93 -0.42 -1.21
N LYS A 75 -28.02 0.25 -0.48
CA LYS A 75 -28.43 1.17 0.60
C LYS A 75 -29.25 2.35 0.09
N LYS A 76 -28.89 2.95 -1.06
CA LYS A 76 -29.67 4.03 -1.66
C LYS A 76 -31.08 3.58 -2.04
N ILE A 77 -31.21 2.38 -2.63
CA ILE A 77 -32.51 1.80 -2.99
C ILE A 77 -33.39 1.61 -1.74
N VAL A 78 -32.85 0.99 -0.69
CA VAL A 78 -33.58 0.78 0.57
C VAL A 78 -33.98 2.11 1.23
N LEU A 79 -33.11 3.12 1.22
CA LEU A 79 -33.44 4.44 1.74
C LEU A 79 -34.52 5.15 0.92
N LEU A 80 -34.51 4.99 -0.41
CA LEU A 80 -35.56 5.51 -1.30
C LEU A 80 -36.91 4.83 -1.06
N GLU A 81 -36.92 3.52 -0.81
CA GLU A 81 -38.12 2.75 -0.49
C GLU A 81 -38.70 3.10 0.89
N GLN A 82 -37.87 3.53 1.84
CA GLN A 82 -38.31 3.96 3.18
C GLN A 82 -38.84 5.41 3.22
N CYS A 83 -38.59 6.20 2.18
CA CYS A 83 -39.04 7.59 2.07
C CYS A 83 -40.32 7.78 1.25
N ASN A 84 -40.84 6.71 0.64
CA ASN A 84 -42.17 6.66 0.01
C ASN A 84 -43.17 5.98 0.94
#